data_AF-A0A4Q2VIH8-F1
#
_entry.id   AF-A0A4Q2VIH8-F1
#
_cell.length_a   1.000
_cell.length_b   1.000
_cell.length_c   1.000
_cell.angle_alpha   90.00
_cell.angle_beta   90.00
_cell.angle_gamma   90.00
#
_symmetry.space_group_name_H-M   'P 1'
#
loop_
_entity.id
_entity.type
_entity.pdbx_description
1 polymer ?
#
loop_
_entity_poly.entity_id
_entity_poly.type
_entity_poly.pdbx_seq_one_letter_code
_entity_poly.pdbx_strand_id
1 'polypeptide(L)'
;MSADAPQYQHFIPQFILKNFDHPFSCPKAPTNGSKCKKHHHEKGKYPGDRDVNCLELLPEGFKVEELSIRQVCGLDDMYTDQSPNVKFPRELEAKFSRLESETSAVIRRIISSHQRGEEYVKINRTQQTVLRKFIYLLNQRGSGFFKTYNCNSINDYKKIDRDLLKEVCLSSIIDLDMRVTANWQETLKLTVYYGLFRHFQEHITEFWMSFCTPVSEDEEFILPDTGSHVYEGPTVNFQDKTTGEFIRLGPRFHLFTPISPLLMIVLRGNHLPEPHEENNPETKAGRQLYRQIEIDSIHGPGTKSILEDLPVHKAINSYSTLLNGILRKRPGWDGQLRQTDIFSFPFFKIPTHHARIINGLLLDHAFHGLTIIFNKKGPFLDLLEWFLTKPCEVGKRLGREHHAEQMRCLARLTALMHAEGRNISLHITNGPINYDLDIESYKNQNNDAARWLESLEKSHASGEKVEKNREKGPDTKVDAGRQGSVDPQDQPKNEKSSIEGQPIDLGPTVKHDEEISRAKLTSLCVSELSTQHQSANVQGTHPIQQLPMMLSGQNGFYRSRLESIGMSFW
;
A
#
# COMPACT_ATOMS: atom_id res chain seq x y z
N MET A 1 -41.35 13.71 -5.38
CA MET A 1 -40.51 13.53 -6.59
C MET A 1 -40.50 12.05 -6.93
N SER A 2 -40.31 11.65 -8.19
CA SER A 2 -40.05 10.24 -8.49
C SER A 2 -38.73 9.85 -7.82
N ALA A 3 -38.64 8.65 -7.24
CA ALA A 3 -37.31 8.07 -7.05
C ALA A 3 -36.76 7.76 -8.45
N ASP A 4 -35.52 8.19 -8.73
CA ASP A 4 -34.83 7.70 -9.91
C ASP A 4 -34.59 6.20 -9.78
N ALA A 5 -34.57 5.49 -10.91
CA ALA A 5 -34.24 4.07 -10.89
C ALA A 5 -32.80 3.88 -10.35
N PRO A 6 -32.56 2.83 -9.55
CA PRO A 6 -31.23 2.56 -9.01
C PRO A 6 -30.23 2.36 -10.14
N GLN A 7 -29.07 3.01 -10.01
CA GLN A 7 -28.00 2.88 -11.01
C GLN A 7 -26.97 1.88 -10.51
N TYR A 8 -26.77 0.79 -11.25
CA TYR A 8 -25.68 -0.15 -11.02
C TYR A 8 -24.33 0.47 -11.43
N GLN A 9 -23.39 0.62 -10.49
CA GLN A 9 -22.01 1.03 -10.76
C GLN A 9 -21.02 -0.12 -10.52
N HIS A 10 -20.00 -0.23 -11.35
CA HIS A 10 -18.95 -1.25 -11.26
C HIS A 10 -17.82 -0.79 -10.32
N PHE A 11 -17.52 -1.56 -9.27
CA PHE A 11 -16.34 -1.31 -8.43
C PHE A 11 -15.06 -1.89 -9.04
N ILE A 12 -15.15 -2.92 -9.88
CA ILE A 12 -14.11 -3.29 -10.85
C ILE A 12 -14.55 -2.79 -12.23
N PRO A 13 -13.94 -1.72 -12.79
CA PRO A 13 -14.33 -1.13 -14.05
C PRO A 13 -14.47 -2.12 -15.20
N GLN A 14 -15.51 -1.96 -16.02
CA GLN A 14 -15.78 -2.86 -17.15
C GLN A 14 -14.63 -2.97 -18.15
N PHE A 15 -13.75 -1.97 -18.26
CA PHE A 15 -12.60 -2.05 -19.16
C PHE A 15 -11.49 -2.99 -18.65
N ILE A 16 -11.52 -3.37 -17.37
CA ILE A 16 -10.70 -4.46 -16.81
C ILE A 16 -11.41 -5.79 -17.09
N LEU A 17 -12.71 -5.89 -16.76
CA LEU A 17 -13.52 -7.11 -17.00
C LEU A 17 -13.46 -7.57 -18.47
N LYS A 18 -13.46 -6.64 -19.43
CA LYS A 18 -13.32 -6.89 -20.89
C LYS A 18 -11.99 -7.53 -21.33
N ASN A 19 -11.02 -7.66 -20.43
CA ASN A 19 -9.76 -8.35 -20.71
C ASN A 19 -9.75 -9.80 -20.19
N PHE A 20 -10.78 -10.19 -19.43
CA PHE A 20 -11.07 -11.55 -18.95
C PHE A 20 -12.29 -12.15 -19.66
N ASP A 21 -12.95 -11.40 -20.54
CA ASP A 21 -14.24 -11.77 -21.12
C ASP A 21 -14.13 -12.76 -22.30
N HIS A 22 -15.20 -13.51 -22.51
CA HIS A 22 -15.38 -14.41 -23.64
C HIS A 22 -16.80 -14.27 -24.22
N PRO A 23 -17.01 -14.63 -25.50
CA PRO A 23 -18.36 -14.59 -26.08
C PRO A 23 -19.21 -15.75 -25.54
N PHE A 24 -20.35 -15.41 -24.92
CA PHE A 24 -21.28 -16.39 -24.37
C PHE A 24 -21.72 -17.39 -25.45
N SER A 25 -21.51 -18.68 -25.17
CA SER A 25 -21.72 -19.78 -26.11
C SER A 25 -22.87 -20.66 -25.63
N CYS A 26 -24.08 -20.36 -26.08
CA CYS A 26 -25.31 -21.06 -25.65
C CYS A 26 -25.19 -22.59 -25.78
N PRO A 27 -25.26 -23.36 -24.67
CA PRO A 27 -25.07 -24.83 -24.70
C PRO A 27 -26.09 -25.63 -25.52
N LYS A 28 -27.16 -24.97 -26.00
CA LYS A 28 -28.22 -25.54 -26.84
C LYS A 28 -28.12 -25.09 -28.31
N ALA A 29 -27.05 -24.39 -28.69
CA ALA A 29 -26.79 -24.01 -30.07
C ALA A 29 -26.34 -25.23 -30.89
N PRO A 30 -26.90 -25.48 -32.08
CA PRO A 30 -26.41 -26.53 -32.97
C PRO A 30 -24.97 -26.23 -33.43
N THR A 31 -24.11 -27.25 -33.43
CA THR A 31 -22.67 -27.18 -33.76
C THR A 31 -22.36 -26.58 -35.13
N ASN A 32 -23.33 -26.55 -36.05
CA ASN A 32 -23.15 -26.13 -37.44
C ASN A 32 -23.42 -24.62 -37.65
N GLY A 33 -23.14 -23.77 -36.66
CA GLY A 33 -23.19 -22.30 -36.77
C GLY A 33 -24.58 -21.66 -36.96
N SER A 34 -25.65 -22.44 -36.98
CA SER A 34 -27.02 -21.92 -37.11
C SER A 34 -27.43 -21.14 -35.86
N LYS A 35 -27.90 -19.90 -36.02
CA LYS A 35 -28.33 -19.03 -34.91
C LYS A 35 -29.39 -19.75 -34.04
N CYS A 36 -29.03 -20.02 -32.79
CA CYS A 36 -29.90 -20.68 -31.83
C CYS A 36 -31.18 -19.85 -31.61
N LYS A 37 -32.36 -20.50 -31.61
CA LYS A 37 -33.65 -19.82 -31.61
C LYS A 37 -33.90 -19.11 -30.27
N LYS A 38 -34.54 -17.93 -30.32
CA LYS A 38 -34.80 -17.06 -29.14
C LYS A 38 -35.41 -17.75 -27.91
N HIS A 39 -36.11 -18.88 -28.08
CA HIS A 39 -36.78 -19.62 -27.01
C HIS A 39 -35.90 -20.67 -26.31
N HIS A 40 -34.64 -20.84 -26.70
CA HIS A 40 -33.70 -21.79 -26.06
C HIS A 40 -32.67 -21.10 -25.14
N HIS A 41 -32.68 -19.78 -25.06
CA HIS A 41 -31.80 -19.00 -24.18
C HIS A 41 -32.38 -18.86 -22.78
N GLU A 42 -31.51 -18.62 -21.80
CA GLU A 42 -31.91 -18.08 -20.51
C GLU A 42 -32.34 -16.62 -20.66
N LYS A 43 -33.29 -16.17 -19.83
CA LYS A 43 -33.92 -14.85 -19.95
C LYS A 43 -32.93 -13.73 -19.57
N GLY A 44 -32.15 -13.29 -20.54
CA GLY A 44 -31.19 -12.17 -20.39
C GLY A 44 -29.85 -12.38 -21.10
N LYS A 45 -29.49 -13.64 -21.44
CA LYS A 45 -28.25 -13.98 -22.14
C LYS A 45 -28.51 -14.27 -23.62
N TYR A 46 -27.75 -13.66 -24.53
CA TYR A 46 -27.79 -13.96 -25.96
C TYR A 46 -26.43 -14.44 -26.48
N PRO A 47 -26.37 -15.34 -27.49
CA PRO A 47 -25.10 -15.79 -28.06
C PRO A 47 -24.25 -14.61 -28.55
N GLY A 48 -23.02 -14.49 -28.04
CA GLY A 48 -22.13 -13.36 -28.31
C GLY A 48 -22.28 -12.14 -27.40
N ASP A 49 -23.14 -12.16 -26.38
CA ASP A 49 -22.95 -11.31 -25.21
C ASP A 49 -21.60 -11.63 -24.54
N ARG A 50 -21.11 -10.71 -23.70
CA ARG A 50 -19.77 -10.79 -23.09
C ARG A 50 -19.90 -11.19 -21.64
N ASP A 51 -19.48 -12.42 -21.35
CA ASP A 51 -19.51 -13.02 -20.03
C ASP A 51 -18.08 -13.35 -19.58
N VAL A 52 -17.91 -13.69 -18.30
CA VAL A 52 -16.65 -14.09 -17.65
C VAL A 52 -16.90 -15.37 -16.86
N ASN A 53 -15.90 -16.25 -16.76
CA ASN A 53 -16.00 -17.45 -15.91
C ASN A 53 -15.78 -17.05 -14.44
N CYS A 54 -16.74 -17.40 -13.58
CA CYS A 54 -16.79 -17.01 -12.18
C CYS A 54 -16.93 -18.23 -11.27
N LEU A 55 -16.25 -18.17 -10.13
CA LEU A 55 -16.58 -18.94 -8.93
C LEU A 55 -17.26 -17.99 -7.92
N GLU A 56 -18.56 -18.19 -7.68
CA GLU A 56 -19.29 -17.53 -6.60
C GLU A 56 -19.14 -18.31 -5.27
N LEU A 57 -18.91 -17.59 -4.17
CA LEU A 57 -18.76 -18.10 -2.81
C LEU A 57 -20.02 -17.81 -1.98
N LEU A 58 -21.16 -18.28 -2.48
CA LEU A 58 -22.51 -18.06 -1.94
C LEU A 58 -22.67 -18.46 -0.45
N PRO A 59 -23.56 -17.82 0.34
CA PRO A 59 -23.71 -18.08 1.78
C PRO A 59 -23.77 -19.54 2.20
N GLU A 60 -24.46 -20.40 1.45
CA GLU A 60 -24.64 -21.83 1.75
C GLU A 60 -23.91 -22.78 0.78
N GLY A 61 -22.96 -22.30 -0.02
CA GLY A 61 -22.23 -23.18 -0.94
C GLY A 61 -21.22 -22.48 -1.85
N PHE A 62 -21.12 -22.97 -3.08
CA PHE A 62 -20.37 -22.35 -4.16
C PHE A 62 -21.11 -22.58 -5.48
N LYS A 63 -20.80 -21.77 -6.51
CA LYS A 63 -21.34 -21.94 -7.86
C LYS A 63 -20.26 -21.59 -8.88
N VAL A 64 -20.07 -22.43 -9.90
CA VAL A 64 -19.21 -22.11 -11.04
C VAL A 64 -20.10 -21.83 -12.24
N GLU A 65 -20.06 -20.62 -12.78
CA GLU A 65 -20.87 -20.24 -13.95
C GLU A 65 -20.24 -19.12 -14.79
N GLU A 66 -20.85 -18.84 -15.94
CA GLU A 66 -20.58 -17.66 -16.74
C GLU A 66 -21.46 -16.49 -16.24
N LEU A 67 -20.87 -15.38 -15.82
CA LEU A 67 -21.58 -14.15 -15.42
C LEU A 67 -21.34 -13.02 -16.43
N SER A 68 -22.37 -12.21 -16.72
CA SER A 68 -22.23 -11.13 -17.69
C SER A 68 -21.44 -9.95 -17.12
N ILE A 69 -20.52 -9.38 -17.90
CA ILE A 69 -19.69 -8.23 -17.48
C ILE A 69 -20.50 -6.96 -17.17
N ARG A 70 -21.80 -6.95 -17.49
CA ARG A 70 -22.74 -5.87 -17.15
C ARG A 70 -23.29 -5.97 -15.73
N GLN A 71 -23.21 -7.14 -15.08
CA GLN A 71 -23.89 -7.47 -13.81
C GLN A 71 -22.98 -8.15 -12.78
N VAL A 72 -21.66 -8.16 -13.01
CA VAL A 72 -20.64 -8.69 -12.10
C VAL A 72 -19.74 -7.55 -11.59
N CYS A 73 -19.23 -7.69 -10.37
CA CYS A 73 -18.32 -6.73 -9.72
C CYS A 73 -18.84 -5.26 -9.66
N GLY A 74 -20.13 -5.10 -9.39
CA GLY A 74 -20.79 -3.81 -9.14
C GLY A 74 -21.88 -3.89 -8.07
N LEU A 75 -22.39 -2.72 -7.69
CA LEU A 75 -23.44 -2.49 -6.69
C LEU A 75 -24.37 -1.38 -7.17
N ASP A 76 -25.63 -1.37 -6.71
CA ASP A 76 -26.57 -0.29 -6.98
C ASP A 76 -26.32 0.94 -6.08
N ASP A 77 -26.38 2.13 -6.68
CA ASP A 77 -26.28 3.46 -6.05
C ASP A 77 -25.05 3.70 -5.16
N MET A 78 -23.95 3.02 -5.48
CA MET A 78 -22.68 3.03 -4.75
C MET A 78 -22.06 4.42 -4.52
N TYR A 79 -22.31 5.41 -5.41
CA TYR A 79 -21.86 6.79 -5.21
C TYR A 79 -22.98 7.82 -5.38
N THR A 80 -24.22 7.43 -5.06
CA THR A 80 -25.37 8.34 -5.03
C THR A 80 -25.48 8.97 -3.64
N ASP A 81 -25.09 10.24 -3.52
CA ASP A 81 -25.34 11.04 -2.31
C ASP A 81 -26.85 11.22 -2.11
N GLN A 82 -27.35 10.80 -0.93
CA GLN A 82 -28.76 10.84 -0.56
C GLN A 82 -29.11 12.08 0.29
N SER A 83 -28.15 13.00 0.48
CA SER A 83 -28.32 14.22 1.27
C SER A 83 -29.41 15.13 0.66
N PRO A 84 -30.39 15.63 1.45
CA PRO A 84 -31.58 16.31 0.92
C PRO A 84 -31.30 17.66 0.21
N ASN A 85 -30.06 18.16 0.26
CA ASN A 85 -29.64 19.43 -0.34
C ASN A 85 -28.61 19.27 -1.48
N VAL A 86 -28.24 18.03 -1.87
CA VAL A 86 -27.20 17.83 -2.89
C VAL A 86 -27.71 18.21 -4.28
N LYS A 87 -26.95 19.06 -4.98
CA LYS A 87 -27.31 19.52 -6.35
C LYS A 87 -26.96 18.51 -7.43
N PHE A 88 -25.96 17.67 -7.18
CA PHE A 88 -25.45 16.66 -8.11
C PHE A 88 -25.24 15.33 -7.38
N PRO A 89 -26.32 14.56 -7.09
CA PRO A 89 -26.23 13.31 -6.31
C PRO A 89 -25.18 12.31 -6.79
N ARG A 90 -24.79 12.36 -8.08
CA ARG A 90 -23.87 11.42 -8.73
C ARG A 90 -22.56 12.07 -9.21
N GLU A 91 -22.13 13.17 -8.59
CA GLU A 91 -20.88 13.88 -8.97
C GLU A 91 -19.64 12.97 -8.87
N LEU A 92 -19.52 12.19 -7.80
CA LEU A 92 -18.38 11.30 -7.56
C LEU A 92 -18.27 10.20 -8.64
N GLU A 93 -19.39 9.64 -9.07
CA GLU A 93 -19.43 8.68 -10.20
C GLU A 93 -19.04 9.35 -11.53
N ALA A 94 -19.50 10.58 -11.77
CA ALA A 94 -19.09 11.36 -12.95
C ALA A 94 -17.59 11.71 -12.95
N LYS A 95 -16.96 11.81 -11.78
CA LYS A 95 -15.50 11.97 -11.63
C LYS A 95 -14.76 10.65 -11.87
N PHE A 96 -15.22 9.54 -11.30
CA PHE A 96 -14.65 8.21 -11.58
C PHE A 96 -14.72 7.85 -13.07
N SER A 97 -15.85 8.09 -13.72
CA SER A 97 -16.04 7.81 -15.16
C SER A 97 -15.00 8.51 -16.06
N ARG A 98 -14.56 9.73 -15.70
CA ARG A 98 -13.48 10.44 -16.41
C ARG A 98 -12.13 9.77 -16.20
N LEU A 99 -11.78 9.49 -14.94
CA LEU A 99 -10.53 8.81 -14.57
C LEU A 99 -10.43 7.41 -15.21
N GLU A 100 -11.53 6.66 -15.26
CA GLU A 100 -11.63 5.38 -15.95
C GLU A 100 -11.41 5.51 -17.45
N SER A 101 -11.97 6.54 -18.10
CA SER A 101 -11.79 6.79 -19.54
C SER A 101 -10.31 7.04 -19.88
N GLU A 102 -9.65 7.91 -19.13
CA GLU A 102 -8.21 8.20 -19.28
C GLU A 102 -7.36 6.94 -19.00
N THR A 103 -7.64 6.24 -17.91
CA THR A 103 -6.89 5.04 -17.54
C THR A 103 -7.12 3.89 -18.52
N SER A 104 -8.32 3.73 -19.06
CA SER A 104 -8.65 2.71 -20.07
C SER A 104 -7.82 2.91 -21.34
N ALA A 105 -7.52 4.15 -21.74
CA ALA A 105 -6.62 4.41 -22.86
C ALA A 105 -5.18 3.95 -22.57
N VAL A 106 -4.69 4.15 -21.34
CA VAL A 106 -3.35 3.72 -20.90
C VAL A 106 -3.27 2.19 -20.79
N ILE A 107 -4.22 1.54 -20.11
CA ILE A 107 -4.25 0.08 -19.94
C ILE A 107 -4.46 -0.64 -21.28
N ARG A 108 -5.31 -0.10 -22.18
CA ARG A 108 -5.44 -0.65 -23.55
C ARG A 108 -4.13 -0.57 -24.32
N ARG A 109 -3.37 0.53 -24.21
CA ARG A 109 -2.03 0.64 -24.82
C ARG A 109 -1.08 -0.44 -24.28
N ILE A 110 -1.05 -0.62 -22.96
CA ILE A 110 -0.23 -1.63 -22.26
C ILE A 110 -0.58 -3.04 -22.75
N ILE A 111 -1.87 -3.42 -22.72
CA ILE A 111 -2.35 -4.74 -23.15
C ILE A 111 -2.10 -4.96 -24.64
N SER A 112 -2.36 -3.98 -25.50
CA SER A 112 -2.10 -4.13 -26.95
C SER A 112 -0.62 -4.20 -27.29
N SER A 113 0.28 -3.57 -26.53
CA SER A 113 1.73 -3.77 -26.67
C SER A 113 2.14 -5.20 -26.30
N HIS A 114 1.64 -5.72 -25.18
CA HIS A 114 1.86 -7.11 -24.76
C HIS A 114 1.34 -8.11 -25.81
N GLN A 115 0.12 -7.91 -26.31
CA GLN A 115 -0.51 -8.75 -27.35
C GLN A 115 0.22 -8.72 -28.71
N ARG A 116 1.01 -7.67 -29.01
CA ARG A 116 1.88 -7.61 -30.20
C ARG A 116 3.24 -8.30 -29.99
N GLY A 117 3.53 -8.82 -28.79
CA GLY A 117 4.83 -9.37 -28.45
C GLY A 117 5.93 -8.31 -28.32
N GLU A 118 5.58 -7.05 -28.05
CA GLU A 118 6.58 -6.02 -27.73
C GLU A 118 7.24 -6.36 -26.38
N GLU A 119 8.57 -6.28 -26.29
CA GLU A 119 9.33 -6.55 -25.06
C GLU A 119 8.98 -5.59 -23.92
N TYR A 120 8.63 -4.34 -24.27
CA TYR A 120 8.35 -3.26 -23.34
C TYR A 120 7.22 -2.36 -23.87
N VAL A 121 6.51 -1.70 -22.95
CA VAL A 121 5.60 -0.59 -23.26
C VAL A 121 6.22 0.74 -22.83
N LYS A 122 6.09 1.75 -23.70
CA LYS A 122 6.49 3.14 -23.43
C LYS A 122 5.26 3.96 -23.04
N ILE A 123 5.24 4.52 -21.83
CA ILE A 123 4.25 5.50 -21.38
C ILE A 123 4.95 6.78 -20.87
N ASN A 124 4.27 7.93 -20.91
CA ASN A 124 4.84 9.16 -20.34
C ASN A 124 4.53 9.31 -18.84
N ARG A 125 5.17 10.27 -18.17
CA ARG A 125 4.97 10.55 -16.75
C ARG A 125 3.49 10.79 -16.40
N THR A 126 2.77 11.59 -17.20
CA THR A 126 1.33 11.85 -16.95
C THR A 126 0.51 10.55 -16.99
N GLN A 127 0.76 9.66 -17.96
CA GLN A 127 0.11 8.36 -18.07
C GLN A 127 0.46 7.44 -16.89
N GLN A 128 1.71 7.47 -16.41
CA GLN A 128 2.13 6.75 -15.20
C GLN A 128 1.42 7.28 -13.95
N THR A 129 1.33 8.60 -13.79
CA THR A 129 0.64 9.26 -12.67
C THR A 129 -0.85 8.92 -12.65
N VAL A 130 -1.55 9.04 -13.78
CA VAL A 130 -2.96 8.65 -13.92
C VAL A 130 -3.16 7.18 -13.53
N LEU A 131 -2.31 6.28 -14.04
CA LEU A 131 -2.39 4.85 -13.72
C LEU A 131 -2.14 4.56 -12.23
N ARG A 132 -1.15 5.18 -11.60
CA ARG A 132 -0.87 5.00 -10.15
C ARG A 132 -1.97 5.57 -9.26
N LYS A 133 -2.51 6.72 -9.63
CA LYS A 133 -3.68 7.37 -9.00
C LYS A 133 -4.93 6.50 -9.12
N PHE A 134 -5.17 5.92 -10.30
CA PHE A 134 -6.25 4.97 -10.52
C PHE A 134 -6.09 3.70 -9.69
N ILE A 135 -4.91 3.08 -9.59
CA ILE A 135 -4.72 1.86 -8.77
C ILE A 135 -5.01 2.15 -7.28
N TYR A 136 -4.61 3.32 -6.77
CA TYR A 136 -4.97 3.73 -5.40
C TYR A 136 -6.49 3.77 -5.21
N LEU A 137 -7.17 4.42 -6.15
CA LEU A 137 -8.61 4.63 -6.07
C LEU A 137 -9.40 3.35 -6.33
N LEU A 138 -8.96 2.48 -7.23
CA LEU A 138 -9.51 1.13 -7.45
C LEU A 138 -9.46 0.32 -6.16
N ASN A 139 -8.38 0.46 -5.37
CA ASN A 139 -8.33 -0.08 -4.01
C ASN A 139 -9.42 0.58 -3.13
N GLN A 140 -9.51 1.91 -3.04
CA GLN A 140 -10.53 2.54 -2.18
C GLN A 140 -11.99 2.27 -2.61
N ARG A 141 -12.24 1.75 -3.84
CA ARG A 141 -13.57 1.34 -4.31
C ARG A 141 -13.92 -0.12 -3.99
N GLY A 142 -12.96 -0.95 -3.60
CA GLY A 142 -13.17 -2.38 -3.33
C GLY A 142 -14.29 -2.63 -2.32
N SER A 143 -15.10 -3.68 -2.52
CA SER A 143 -16.38 -3.84 -1.80
C SER A 143 -16.25 -3.85 -0.27
N GLY A 144 -15.12 -4.32 0.28
CA GLY A 144 -14.81 -4.25 1.71
C GLY A 144 -14.47 -2.84 2.22
N PHE A 145 -13.78 -2.01 1.42
CA PHE A 145 -13.52 -0.60 1.73
C PHE A 145 -14.80 0.22 1.56
N PHE A 146 -15.56 0.00 0.49
CA PHE A 146 -16.85 0.67 0.29
C PHE A 146 -17.81 0.41 1.46
N LYS A 147 -18.01 -0.85 1.87
CA LYS A 147 -18.81 -1.19 3.07
C LYS A 147 -18.23 -0.67 4.39
N THR A 148 -16.92 -0.38 4.44
CA THR A 148 -16.27 0.19 5.62
C THR A 148 -16.53 1.69 5.74
N TYR A 149 -16.44 2.45 4.63
CA TYR A 149 -16.41 3.91 4.64
C TYR A 149 -17.69 4.58 4.14
N ASN A 150 -18.57 3.86 3.41
CA ASN A 150 -19.92 4.33 3.09
C ASN A 150 -20.90 3.97 4.20
N CYS A 151 -20.66 4.52 5.39
CA CYS A 151 -21.59 4.44 6.50
C CYS A 151 -22.61 5.58 6.39
N ASN A 152 -23.90 5.27 6.34
CA ASN A 152 -24.99 6.26 6.33
C ASN A 152 -24.95 7.18 7.57
N SER A 153 -24.30 6.76 8.65
CA SER A 153 -23.87 7.61 9.75
C SER A 153 -22.45 7.27 10.19
N ILE A 154 -21.68 8.28 10.60
CA ILE A 154 -20.39 8.10 11.32
C ILE A 154 -20.52 7.28 12.63
N ASN A 155 -21.75 7.02 13.07
CA ASN A 155 -22.06 6.14 14.20
C ASN A 155 -21.98 4.64 13.87
N ASP A 156 -22.11 4.26 12.61
CA ASP A 156 -21.97 2.86 12.18
C ASP A 156 -20.51 2.47 11.92
N TYR A 157 -19.62 3.47 11.79
CA TYR A 157 -18.19 3.29 11.57
C TYR A 157 -17.48 2.83 12.86
N LYS A 158 -16.92 1.61 12.86
CA LYS A 158 -16.34 0.97 14.05
C LYS A 158 -14.81 0.83 14.03
N LYS A 159 -14.11 1.43 13.07
CA LYS A 159 -12.64 1.32 12.97
C LYS A 159 -11.91 2.50 13.63
N ILE A 160 -10.60 2.34 13.75
CA ILE A 160 -9.68 3.15 14.57
C ILE A 160 -9.75 4.66 14.30
N ASP A 161 -9.95 5.06 13.04
CA ASP A 161 -9.93 6.45 12.57
C ASP A 161 -11.31 7.16 12.65
N ARG A 162 -12.32 6.57 13.32
CA ARG A 162 -13.67 7.15 13.48
C ARG A 162 -13.66 8.64 13.86
N ASP A 163 -12.87 8.99 14.86
CA ASP A 163 -12.85 10.36 15.42
C ASP A 163 -12.11 11.38 14.52
N LEU A 164 -11.44 10.89 13.47
CA LEU A 164 -10.74 11.70 12.45
C LEU A 164 -11.53 11.79 11.13
N LEU A 165 -12.58 10.99 10.96
CA LEU A 165 -13.35 10.87 9.72
C LEU A 165 -14.39 11.97 9.55
N LYS A 166 -13.92 13.14 9.09
CA LYS A 166 -14.76 14.03 8.28
C LYS A 166 -14.81 13.48 6.86
N GLU A 167 -16.04 13.36 6.32
CA GLU A 167 -16.42 13.04 4.93
C GLU A 167 -15.29 12.56 4.01
N VAL A 168 -15.28 11.26 3.68
CA VAL A 168 -14.19 10.61 2.92
C VAL A 168 -14.12 11.15 1.49
N CYS A 169 -13.36 12.23 1.32
CA CYS A 169 -13.30 12.97 0.07
C CYS A 169 -12.39 12.29 -0.96
N LEU A 170 -12.81 11.11 -1.45
CA LEU A 170 -12.25 10.49 -2.66
C LEU A 170 -12.31 11.46 -3.85
N SER A 171 -13.30 12.35 -3.86
CA SER A 171 -13.41 13.52 -4.75
C SER A 171 -12.14 14.39 -4.74
N SER A 172 -11.62 14.82 -3.57
CA SER A 172 -10.35 15.57 -3.45
C SER A 172 -9.19 14.80 -4.09
N ILE A 173 -9.12 13.48 -3.89
CA ILE A 173 -8.08 12.67 -4.52
C ILE A 173 -8.28 12.64 -6.04
N ILE A 174 -9.48 12.38 -6.57
CA ILE A 174 -9.73 12.31 -8.02
C ILE A 174 -9.40 13.63 -8.71
N ASP A 175 -9.74 14.77 -8.10
CA ASP A 175 -9.48 16.10 -8.65
C ASP A 175 -8.01 16.57 -8.47
N LEU A 176 -7.22 15.93 -7.59
CA LEU A 176 -5.84 16.33 -7.27
C LEU A 176 -4.93 16.45 -8.50
N ASP A 177 -4.42 17.65 -8.75
CA ASP A 177 -3.39 17.88 -9.76
C ASP A 177 -2.04 17.30 -9.31
N MET A 178 -1.54 16.32 -10.04
CA MET A 178 -0.27 15.64 -9.80
C MET A 178 0.75 15.87 -10.94
N ARG A 179 0.63 16.99 -11.65
CA ARG A 179 1.66 17.45 -12.58
C ARG A 179 2.95 17.78 -11.82
N VAL A 180 4.10 17.69 -12.50
CA VAL A 180 5.45 17.92 -11.90
C VAL A 180 5.58 19.29 -11.23
N THR A 181 4.82 20.28 -11.68
CA THR A 181 4.81 21.66 -11.17
C THR A 181 3.75 21.90 -10.08
N ALA A 182 3.02 20.88 -9.64
CA ALA A 182 1.94 20.99 -8.67
C ALA A 182 2.38 20.50 -7.28
N ASN A 183 2.09 21.30 -6.25
CA ASN A 183 2.43 21.01 -4.85
C ASN A 183 1.41 20.03 -4.24
N TRP A 184 1.32 18.83 -4.83
CA TRP A 184 0.21 17.90 -4.62
C TRP A 184 0.18 17.29 -3.21
N GLN A 185 1.33 17.18 -2.53
CA GLN A 185 1.40 16.64 -1.18
C GLN A 185 0.72 17.60 -0.20
N GLU A 186 1.10 18.87 -0.23
CA GLU A 186 0.53 19.94 0.59
C GLU A 186 -0.95 20.18 0.22
N THR A 187 -1.27 20.19 -1.08
CA THR A 187 -2.66 20.33 -1.56
C THR A 187 -3.54 19.19 -1.02
N LEU A 188 -3.05 17.96 -1.02
CA LEU A 188 -3.80 16.82 -0.49
C LEU A 188 -3.87 16.85 1.05
N LYS A 189 -2.75 17.16 1.74
CA LYS A 189 -2.68 17.26 3.20
C LYS A 189 -3.69 18.28 3.76
N LEU A 190 -3.94 19.36 3.03
CA LEU A 190 -4.92 20.40 3.38
C LEU A 190 -6.37 20.06 2.97
N THR A 191 -6.63 19.00 2.20
CA THR A 191 -7.95 18.68 1.61
C THR A 191 -8.52 17.29 1.92
N VAL A 192 -7.78 16.44 2.65
CA VAL A 192 -8.27 15.18 3.24
C VAL A 192 -7.70 14.97 4.64
N TYR A 193 -8.33 14.11 5.45
CA TYR A 193 -7.80 13.77 6.78
C TYR A 193 -6.42 13.10 6.69
N TYR A 194 -5.57 13.35 7.70
CA TYR A 194 -4.14 13.03 7.65
C TYR A 194 -3.82 11.55 7.35
N GLY A 195 -4.64 10.61 7.85
CA GLY A 195 -4.47 9.17 7.58
C GLY A 195 -4.62 8.81 6.09
N LEU A 196 -5.61 9.41 5.40
CA LEU A 196 -5.82 9.19 3.97
C LEU A 196 -4.73 9.87 3.13
N PHE A 197 -4.28 11.07 3.54
CA PHE A 197 -3.11 11.73 2.94
C PHE A 197 -1.85 10.85 3.04
N ARG A 198 -1.55 10.29 4.23
CA ARG A 198 -0.41 9.38 4.44
C ARG A 198 -0.50 8.14 3.58
N HIS A 199 -1.64 7.46 3.58
CA HIS A 199 -1.84 6.25 2.79
C HIS A 199 -1.70 6.51 1.28
N PHE A 200 -2.19 7.65 0.79
CA PHE A 200 -1.99 8.07 -0.60
C PHE A 200 -0.54 8.42 -0.90
N GLN A 201 0.13 9.19 -0.03
CA GLN A 201 1.54 9.53 -0.20
C GLN A 201 2.40 8.26 -0.27
N GLU A 202 2.26 7.34 0.69
CA GLU A 202 3.00 6.08 0.75
C GLU A 202 2.78 5.23 -0.51
N HIS A 203 1.53 5.12 -0.99
CA HIS A 203 1.22 4.44 -2.25
C HIS A 203 1.86 5.11 -3.47
N ILE A 204 2.12 6.43 -3.46
CA ILE A 204 2.73 7.16 -4.58
C ILE A 204 4.26 7.18 -4.49
N THR A 205 4.85 7.38 -3.31
CA THR A 205 6.30 7.53 -3.13
C THR A 205 7.02 6.22 -2.85
N GLU A 206 6.45 5.33 -2.01
CA GLU A 206 7.18 4.17 -1.47
C GLU A 206 7.14 2.90 -2.32
N PHE A 207 6.47 2.96 -3.47
CA PHE A 207 6.44 1.87 -4.44
C PHE A 207 6.88 2.33 -5.81
N TRP A 208 7.63 1.50 -6.53
CA TRP A 208 7.83 1.61 -7.97
C TRP A 208 6.94 0.60 -8.71
N MET A 209 6.70 0.83 -10.01
CA MET A 209 5.75 0.05 -10.81
C MET A 209 6.50 -0.83 -11.83
N SER A 210 5.98 -2.03 -12.07
CA SER A 210 6.41 -2.96 -13.11
C SER A 210 5.22 -3.75 -13.67
N PHE A 211 5.41 -4.44 -14.81
CA PHE A 211 4.41 -5.32 -15.40
C PHE A 211 4.96 -6.74 -15.50
N CYS A 212 4.18 -7.75 -15.10
CA CYS A 212 4.57 -9.15 -15.21
C CYS A 212 3.51 -10.01 -15.92
N THR A 213 3.99 -11.09 -16.53
CA THR A 213 3.22 -12.11 -17.24
C THR A 213 3.75 -13.50 -16.84
N PRO A 214 2.92 -14.55 -16.73
CA PRO A 214 3.43 -15.90 -16.44
C PRO A 214 4.35 -16.43 -17.57
N VAL A 215 5.35 -17.22 -17.22
CA VAL A 215 6.19 -17.95 -18.22
C VAL A 215 5.40 -19.06 -18.93
N SER A 216 4.45 -19.70 -18.24
CA SER A 216 3.67 -20.81 -18.76
C SER A 216 2.31 -20.35 -19.30
N GLU A 217 1.86 -20.95 -20.41
CA GLU A 217 0.53 -20.73 -20.99
C GLU A 217 -0.60 -21.42 -20.19
N ASP A 218 -0.21 -22.33 -19.29
CA ASP A 218 -1.07 -23.03 -18.32
C ASP A 218 -1.22 -22.27 -16.99
N GLU A 219 -0.60 -21.10 -16.83
CA GLU A 219 -0.72 -20.25 -15.64
C GLU A 219 -1.41 -18.93 -16.01
N GLU A 220 -2.43 -18.55 -15.25
CA GLU A 220 -3.21 -17.34 -15.49
C GLU A 220 -3.48 -16.61 -14.16
N PHE A 221 -3.50 -15.27 -14.19
CA PHE A 221 -3.88 -14.46 -13.04
C PHE A 221 -5.40 -14.46 -12.86
N ILE A 222 -5.85 -14.70 -11.63
CA ILE A 222 -7.26 -14.57 -11.24
C ILE A 222 -7.61 -13.11 -10.90
N LEU A 223 -8.91 -12.80 -10.85
CA LEU A 223 -9.43 -11.48 -10.46
C LEU A 223 -10.56 -11.64 -9.41
N PRO A 224 -10.25 -11.58 -8.10
CA PRO A 224 -11.24 -11.56 -7.04
C PRO A 224 -12.01 -10.23 -6.99
N ASP A 225 -13.29 -10.27 -6.60
CA ASP A 225 -14.12 -9.08 -6.39
C ASP A 225 -13.82 -8.30 -5.09
N THR A 226 -12.83 -8.76 -4.33
CA THR A 226 -12.15 -7.94 -3.31
C THR A 226 -11.18 -6.90 -3.91
N GLY A 227 -10.89 -7.00 -5.21
CA GLY A 227 -10.12 -6.01 -5.97
C GLY A 227 -8.62 -6.05 -5.72
N SER A 228 -7.90 -5.03 -6.21
CA SER A 228 -6.43 -4.91 -6.15
C SER A 228 -5.87 -4.52 -4.77
N HIS A 229 -6.65 -4.72 -3.70
CA HIS A 229 -6.23 -4.52 -2.30
C HIS A 229 -5.14 -5.48 -1.84
N VAL A 230 -4.88 -6.55 -2.60
CA VAL A 230 -4.00 -7.65 -2.19
C VAL A 230 -2.55 -7.18 -2.17
N TYR A 231 -1.96 -7.23 -0.98
CA TYR A 231 -0.56 -6.92 -0.72
C TYR A 231 0.18 -8.16 -0.27
N GLU A 232 1.50 -8.16 -0.43
CA GLU A 232 2.38 -9.16 0.15
C GLU A 232 3.10 -8.60 1.37
N GLY A 233 3.11 -9.39 2.44
CA GLY A 233 3.99 -9.21 3.60
C GLY A 233 3.56 -10.08 4.77
N PRO A 234 4.49 -10.46 5.66
CA PRO A 234 4.18 -11.27 6.84
C PRO A 234 3.33 -10.46 7.82
N THR A 235 2.04 -10.81 7.91
CA THR A 235 1.13 -10.17 8.87
C THR A 235 1.23 -10.82 10.25
N VAL A 236 1.39 -9.98 11.26
CA VAL A 236 1.29 -10.34 12.68
C VAL A 236 -0.12 -10.01 13.15
N ASN A 237 -0.75 -10.95 13.85
CA ASN A 237 -2.01 -10.72 14.53
C ASN A 237 -1.72 -10.30 15.98
N PHE A 238 -2.25 -9.17 16.41
CA PHE A 238 -2.21 -8.72 17.80
C PHE A 238 -3.60 -8.82 18.42
N GLN A 239 -3.68 -9.21 19.70
CA GLN A 239 -4.90 -9.13 20.49
C GLN A 239 -4.61 -8.47 21.83
N ASP A 240 -5.42 -7.46 22.19
CA ASP A 240 -5.37 -6.83 23.49
C ASP A 240 -5.89 -7.81 24.57
N LYS A 241 -5.14 -7.94 25.67
CA LYS A 241 -5.48 -8.88 26.77
C LYS A 241 -6.71 -8.45 27.58
N THR A 242 -7.02 -7.14 27.60
CA THR A 242 -7.99 -6.50 28.49
C THR A 242 -9.31 -6.23 27.79
N THR A 243 -9.27 -5.63 26.60
CA THR A 243 -10.46 -5.33 25.78
C THR A 243 -10.86 -6.49 24.88
N GLY A 244 -9.94 -7.41 24.61
CA GLY A 244 -10.11 -8.47 23.62
C GLY A 244 -10.03 -7.99 22.16
N GLU A 245 -9.79 -6.70 21.92
CA GLU A 245 -9.67 -6.12 20.59
C GLU A 245 -8.55 -6.77 19.78
N PHE A 246 -8.71 -6.80 18.46
CA PHE A 246 -7.78 -7.44 17.53
C PHE A 246 -7.31 -6.45 16.47
N ILE A 247 -6.02 -6.48 16.13
CA ILE A 247 -5.46 -5.73 15.01
C ILE A 247 -4.44 -6.58 14.26
N ARG A 248 -4.53 -6.58 12.92
CA ARG A 248 -3.55 -7.21 12.04
C ARG A 248 -2.64 -6.15 11.43
N LEU A 249 -1.33 -6.26 11.66
CA LEU A 249 -0.31 -5.36 11.12
C LEU A 249 0.71 -6.15 10.31
N GLY A 250 1.18 -5.61 9.19
CA GLY A 250 2.25 -6.20 8.39
C GLY A 250 2.75 -5.19 7.36
N PRO A 251 4.00 -5.35 6.89
CA PRO A 251 4.55 -4.48 5.85
C PRO A 251 3.83 -4.72 4.52
N ARG A 252 3.86 -3.73 3.65
CA ARG A 252 3.41 -3.84 2.25
C ARG A 252 4.64 -3.89 1.35
N PHE A 253 5.17 -5.09 1.13
CA PHE A 253 6.34 -5.33 0.27
C PHE A 253 5.97 -5.26 -1.23
N HIS A 254 4.80 -5.79 -1.59
CA HIS A 254 4.23 -5.72 -2.93
C HIS A 254 2.73 -5.40 -2.87
N LEU A 255 2.18 -4.86 -3.96
CA LEU A 255 0.75 -4.69 -4.24
C LEU A 255 0.45 -5.22 -5.65
N PHE A 256 -0.66 -5.95 -5.81
CA PHE A 256 -0.99 -6.63 -7.06
C PHE A 256 -2.27 -6.11 -7.71
N THR A 257 -2.20 -5.82 -9.02
CA THR A 257 -3.36 -5.40 -9.82
C THR A 257 -3.40 -6.20 -11.12
N PRO A 258 -4.08 -7.36 -11.15
CA PRO A 258 -4.31 -8.09 -12.39
C PRO A 258 -5.17 -7.24 -13.34
N ILE A 259 -4.72 -7.08 -14.59
CA ILE A 259 -5.42 -6.29 -15.62
C ILE A 259 -5.87 -7.13 -16.82
N SER A 260 -5.30 -8.33 -17.00
CA SER A 260 -5.81 -9.43 -17.82
C SER A 260 -5.31 -10.78 -17.26
N PRO A 261 -5.83 -11.93 -17.72
CA PRO A 261 -5.35 -13.26 -17.30
C PRO A 261 -3.85 -13.49 -17.49
N LEU A 262 -3.22 -12.77 -18.42
CA LEU A 262 -1.80 -12.90 -18.74
C LEU A 262 -0.98 -11.64 -18.40
N LEU A 263 -1.56 -10.65 -17.72
CA LEU A 263 -0.86 -9.40 -17.44
C LEU A 263 -1.29 -8.74 -16.12
N MET A 264 -0.31 -8.48 -15.27
CA MET A 264 -0.49 -7.85 -13.97
C MET A 264 0.42 -6.64 -13.81
N ILE A 265 -0.08 -5.61 -13.13
CA ILE A 265 0.71 -4.51 -12.59
C ILE A 265 1.16 -4.88 -11.18
N VAL A 266 2.47 -4.81 -10.93
CA VAL A 266 3.05 -4.98 -9.60
C VAL A 266 3.58 -3.63 -9.13
N LEU A 267 3.15 -3.19 -7.94
CA LEU A 267 3.82 -2.09 -7.24
C LEU A 267 4.73 -2.73 -6.17
N ARG A 268 6.05 -2.51 -6.27
CA ARG A 268 7.07 -3.12 -5.41
C ARG A 268 7.72 -2.04 -4.54
N GLY A 269 7.91 -2.34 -3.26
CA GLY A 269 8.40 -1.39 -2.26
C GLY A 269 9.84 -0.91 -2.52
N ASN A 270 10.12 0.37 -2.21
CA ASN A 270 11.46 0.96 -2.27
C ASN A 270 12.47 0.27 -1.35
N HIS A 271 12.00 -0.34 -0.26
CA HIS A 271 12.81 -1.06 0.74
C HIS A 271 13.28 -2.46 0.29
N LEU A 272 12.85 -2.94 -0.88
CA LEU A 272 13.29 -4.20 -1.49
C LEU A 272 14.46 -4.01 -2.47
N PRO A 273 15.27 -5.06 -2.73
CA PRO A 273 16.33 -5.02 -3.74
C PRO A 273 15.83 -4.61 -5.13
N GLU A 274 16.68 -3.89 -5.86
CA GLU A 274 16.43 -3.41 -7.23
C GLU A 274 17.70 -3.60 -8.07
N PRO A 275 17.66 -4.40 -9.17
CA PRO A 275 18.87 -4.88 -9.85
C PRO A 275 19.85 -3.82 -10.39
N HIS A 276 19.38 -2.62 -10.71
CA HIS A 276 20.20 -1.53 -11.26
C HIS A 276 20.74 -0.57 -10.19
N GLU A 277 20.22 -0.68 -8.97
CA GLU A 277 20.63 0.08 -7.80
C GLU A 277 21.52 -0.75 -6.85
N GLU A 278 21.49 -2.09 -6.89
CA GLU A 278 22.37 -2.96 -6.09
C GLU A 278 23.87 -2.68 -6.25
N ASN A 279 24.26 -2.23 -7.44
CA ASN A 279 25.64 -1.90 -7.80
C ASN A 279 26.10 -0.54 -7.25
N ASN A 280 25.24 0.23 -6.57
CA ASN A 280 25.60 1.44 -5.84
C ASN A 280 25.59 1.18 -4.32
N PRO A 281 26.75 1.15 -3.64
CA PRO A 281 26.84 0.97 -2.19
C PRO A 281 26.02 1.99 -1.39
N GLU A 282 25.98 3.25 -1.81
CA GLU A 282 25.24 4.33 -1.12
C GLU A 282 23.73 4.09 -1.17
N THR A 283 23.20 3.75 -2.35
CA THR A 283 21.78 3.46 -2.53
C THR A 283 21.38 2.19 -1.76
N LYS A 284 22.24 1.17 -1.77
CA LYS A 284 22.05 -0.06 -1.01
C LYS A 284 22.04 0.17 0.50
N ALA A 285 22.97 0.96 1.03
CA ALA A 285 23.06 1.31 2.45
C ALA A 285 21.87 2.19 2.89
N GLY A 286 21.56 3.25 2.14
CA GLY A 286 20.42 4.12 2.44
C GLY A 286 19.08 3.38 2.44
N ARG A 287 18.90 2.43 1.52
CA ARG A 287 17.72 1.55 1.50
C ARG A 287 17.69 0.56 2.66
N GLN A 288 18.84 0.02 3.08
CA GLN A 288 18.91 -0.86 4.25
C GLN A 288 18.54 -0.10 5.53
N LEU A 289 19.03 1.13 5.70
CA LEU A 289 18.63 2.02 6.79
C LEU A 289 17.13 2.33 6.74
N TYR A 290 16.59 2.65 5.55
CA TYR A 290 15.15 2.91 5.39
C TYR A 290 14.28 1.69 5.73
N ARG A 291 14.73 0.47 5.40
CA ARG A 291 14.09 -0.78 5.82
C ARG A 291 14.14 -0.98 7.33
N GLN A 292 15.28 -0.69 7.98
CA GLN A 292 15.39 -0.77 9.43
C GLN A 292 14.42 0.18 10.13
N ILE A 293 14.28 1.40 9.61
CA ILE A 293 13.39 2.44 10.16
C ILE A 293 11.91 2.12 9.93
N GLU A 294 11.48 1.85 8.69
CA GLU A 294 10.05 1.73 8.35
C GLU A 294 9.51 0.29 8.43
N ILE A 295 10.37 -0.74 8.43
CA ILE A 295 9.94 -2.15 8.46
C ILE A 295 10.35 -2.81 9.79
N ASP A 296 11.66 -2.90 10.09
CA ASP A 296 12.13 -3.69 11.22
C ASP A 296 11.78 -3.05 12.59
N SER A 297 11.69 -1.71 12.69
CA SER A 297 11.30 -1.04 13.94
C SER A 297 9.82 -1.28 14.31
N ILE A 298 8.95 -1.42 13.30
CA ILE A 298 7.49 -1.54 13.43
C ILE A 298 7.08 -3.02 13.54
N HIS A 299 7.58 -3.85 12.63
CA HIS A 299 7.17 -5.26 12.50
C HIS A 299 8.13 -6.26 13.15
N GLY A 300 9.31 -5.79 13.60
CA GLY A 300 10.34 -6.60 14.22
C GLY A 300 11.47 -6.97 13.24
N PRO A 301 12.71 -7.17 13.75
CA PRO A 301 13.87 -7.45 12.92
C PRO A 301 13.78 -8.79 12.21
N GLY A 302 14.26 -8.84 10.97
CA GLY A 302 14.24 -10.05 10.14
C GLY A 302 12.94 -10.24 9.36
N THR A 303 12.08 -9.22 9.36
CA THR A 303 10.86 -9.16 8.54
C THR A 303 11.24 -9.17 7.05
N LYS A 304 10.76 -10.18 6.32
CA LYS A 304 11.12 -10.46 4.91
C LYS A 304 9.90 -10.67 4.02
N SER A 305 10.07 -10.30 2.76
CA SER A 305 9.13 -10.59 1.68
C SER A 305 9.28 -12.06 1.23
N ILE A 306 8.17 -12.74 0.97
CA ILE A 306 8.15 -14.06 0.31
C ILE A 306 8.32 -13.97 -1.22
N LEU A 307 8.53 -12.76 -1.74
CA LEU A 307 8.73 -12.41 -3.14
C LEU A 307 9.93 -11.45 -3.31
N GLU A 308 10.87 -11.45 -2.36
CA GLU A 308 12.07 -10.58 -2.38
C GLU A 308 12.91 -10.81 -3.66
N ASP A 309 12.85 -12.03 -4.22
CA ASP A 309 13.51 -12.51 -5.44
C ASP A 309 12.71 -12.33 -6.74
N LEU A 310 11.46 -11.83 -6.68
CA LEU A 310 10.58 -11.65 -7.85
C LEU A 310 11.34 -10.88 -8.97
N PRO A 311 11.48 -11.45 -10.19
CA PRO A 311 12.40 -10.94 -11.21
C PRO A 311 11.81 -9.76 -11.99
N VAL A 312 11.67 -8.62 -11.30
CA VAL A 312 11.19 -7.35 -11.82
C VAL A 312 12.17 -6.23 -11.48
N HIS A 313 12.22 -5.18 -12.31
CA HIS A 313 13.05 -3.99 -12.07
C HIS A 313 12.33 -2.69 -12.48
N LYS A 314 12.86 -1.54 -12.07
CA LYS A 314 12.30 -0.21 -12.38
C LYS A 314 12.35 0.09 -13.88
N ALA A 315 11.37 0.83 -14.37
CA ALA A 315 11.31 1.25 -15.77
C ALA A 315 12.46 2.19 -16.17
N ILE A 316 13.05 1.95 -17.34
CA ILE A 316 14.12 2.81 -17.88
C ILE A 316 13.47 4.09 -18.43
N ASN A 317 13.82 5.23 -17.83
CA ASN A 317 13.28 6.54 -18.16
C ASN A 317 14.15 7.29 -19.20
N SER A 318 13.58 8.30 -19.86
CA SER A 318 14.22 9.06 -20.94
C SER A 318 15.43 9.90 -20.52
N TYR A 319 15.55 10.28 -19.24
CA TYR A 319 16.68 11.06 -18.71
C TYR A 319 17.81 10.19 -18.12
N SER A 320 17.64 8.85 -18.11
CA SER A 320 18.67 7.89 -17.69
C SER A 320 19.13 6.99 -18.84
N THR A 321 20.27 6.34 -18.60
CA THR A 321 20.85 5.28 -19.43
C THR A 321 21.48 4.22 -18.51
N LEU A 322 21.44 2.96 -18.92
CA LEU A 322 22.11 1.87 -18.20
C LEU A 322 23.53 1.72 -18.75
N LEU A 323 24.55 1.79 -17.89
CA LEU A 323 25.96 1.63 -18.26
C LEU A 323 26.60 0.66 -17.28
N ASN A 324 27.13 -0.46 -17.77
CA ASN A 324 27.75 -1.54 -16.97
C ASN A 324 26.87 -1.99 -15.78
N GLY A 325 25.56 -2.14 -15.98
CA GLY A 325 24.62 -2.54 -14.93
C GLY A 325 24.28 -1.45 -13.89
N ILE A 326 24.73 -0.21 -14.08
CA ILE A 326 24.43 0.94 -13.21
C ILE A 326 23.58 1.96 -13.97
N LEU A 327 22.46 2.37 -13.38
CA LEU A 327 21.61 3.42 -13.96
C LEU A 327 22.23 4.81 -13.73
N ARG A 328 22.62 5.49 -14.80
CA ARG A 328 23.20 6.85 -14.75
C ARG A 328 22.31 7.86 -15.48
N LYS A 329 22.38 9.13 -15.11
CA LYS A 329 21.73 10.22 -15.86
C LYS A 329 22.41 10.38 -17.22
N ARG A 330 21.66 10.81 -18.24
CA ARG A 330 22.22 11.10 -19.57
C ARG A 330 23.07 12.37 -19.54
N PRO A 331 24.18 12.44 -20.31
CA PRO A 331 24.87 13.69 -20.58
C PRO A 331 23.90 14.74 -21.10
N GLY A 332 23.98 15.97 -20.59
CA GLY A 332 23.09 17.07 -20.98
C GLY A 332 21.68 17.04 -20.35
N TRP A 333 21.38 16.13 -19.41
CA TRP A 333 20.18 16.28 -18.58
C TRP A 333 20.35 17.44 -17.59
N ASP A 334 19.37 18.34 -17.55
CA ASP A 334 19.36 19.60 -16.81
C ASP A 334 18.83 19.49 -15.37
N GLY A 335 18.71 18.26 -14.84
CA GLY A 335 18.13 17.98 -13.53
C GLY A 335 16.60 18.04 -13.48
N GLN A 336 15.94 18.58 -14.50
CA GLN A 336 14.49 18.83 -14.47
C GLN A 336 13.67 17.61 -14.89
N LEU A 337 12.65 17.31 -14.10
CA LEU A 337 11.62 16.32 -14.42
C LEU A 337 10.54 16.94 -15.30
N ARG A 338 9.94 16.16 -16.20
CA ARG A 338 8.97 16.62 -17.20
C ARG A 338 7.76 15.70 -17.27
N GLN A 339 6.59 16.27 -17.59
CA GLN A 339 5.37 15.49 -17.88
C GLN A 339 5.55 14.60 -19.12
N THR A 340 6.40 15.02 -20.05
CA THR A 340 6.77 14.32 -21.28
C THR A 340 7.89 13.28 -21.10
N ASP A 341 8.44 13.10 -19.89
CA ASP A 341 9.42 12.03 -19.63
C ASP A 341 8.81 10.66 -19.99
N ILE A 342 9.53 9.87 -20.78
CA ILE A 342 9.08 8.56 -21.26
C ILE A 342 9.70 7.47 -20.39
N PHE A 343 8.87 6.55 -19.91
CA PHE A 343 9.25 5.37 -19.15
C PHE A 343 9.00 4.12 -19.98
N SER A 344 10.04 3.31 -20.16
CA SER A 344 9.98 2.02 -20.84
C SER A 344 9.87 0.91 -19.78
N PHE A 345 8.70 0.30 -19.66
CA PHE A 345 8.41 -0.80 -18.74
C PHE A 345 8.51 -2.13 -19.49
N PRO A 346 9.45 -3.04 -19.15
CA PRO A 346 9.44 -4.40 -19.69
C PRO A 346 8.21 -5.19 -19.24
N PHE A 347 7.87 -6.23 -20.00
CA PHE A 347 6.94 -7.27 -19.58
C PHE A 347 7.72 -8.46 -19.00
N PHE A 348 7.87 -8.48 -17.69
CA PHE A 348 8.67 -9.50 -17.00
C PHE A 348 7.96 -10.86 -17.02
N LYS A 349 8.56 -11.85 -17.68
CA LYS A 349 8.10 -13.24 -17.62
C LYS A 349 8.46 -13.85 -16.26
N ILE A 350 7.47 -14.05 -15.40
CA ILE A 350 7.68 -14.61 -14.05
C ILE A 350 7.50 -16.14 -14.05
N PRO A 351 8.39 -16.91 -13.39
CA PRO A 351 8.23 -18.35 -13.22
C PRO A 351 6.91 -18.75 -12.55
N THR A 352 6.45 -19.97 -12.82
CA THR A 352 5.23 -20.57 -12.24
C THR A 352 5.15 -20.45 -10.72
N HIS A 353 6.26 -20.58 -9.99
CA HIS A 353 6.22 -20.48 -8.53
C HIS A 353 5.87 -19.06 -8.06
N HIS A 354 6.42 -18.00 -8.67
CA HIS A 354 6.04 -16.61 -8.40
C HIS A 354 4.58 -16.34 -8.79
N ALA A 355 4.14 -16.80 -9.97
CA ALA A 355 2.75 -16.64 -10.40
C ALA A 355 1.76 -17.29 -9.43
N ARG A 356 2.07 -18.52 -8.94
CA ARG A 356 1.26 -19.23 -7.95
C ARG A 356 1.30 -18.58 -6.57
N ILE A 357 2.44 -18.06 -6.10
CA ILE A 357 2.50 -17.28 -4.85
C ILE A 357 1.58 -16.06 -4.92
N ILE A 358 1.66 -15.29 -6.02
CA ILE A 358 0.81 -14.11 -6.25
C ILE A 358 -0.68 -14.50 -6.28
N ASN A 359 -1.04 -15.51 -7.07
CA ASN A 359 -2.41 -16.01 -7.12
C ASN A 359 -2.89 -16.58 -5.77
N GLY A 360 -2.01 -17.20 -4.99
CA GLY A 360 -2.32 -17.68 -3.64
C GLY A 360 -2.61 -16.56 -2.65
N LEU A 361 -1.95 -15.40 -2.79
CA LEU A 361 -2.31 -14.18 -2.04
C LEU A 361 -3.65 -13.61 -2.51
N LEU A 362 -3.95 -13.64 -3.82
CA LEU A 362 -5.26 -13.25 -4.35
C LEU A 362 -6.38 -14.15 -3.77
N LEU A 363 -6.15 -15.46 -3.67
CA LEU A 363 -7.07 -16.42 -3.03
C LEU A 363 -7.20 -16.20 -1.51
N ASP A 364 -6.10 -15.96 -0.79
CA ASP A 364 -6.12 -15.75 0.66
C ASP A 364 -6.84 -14.46 1.08
N HIS A 365 -6.93 -13.47 0.19
CA HIS A 365 -7.75 -12.27 0.38
C HIS A 365 -9.19 -12.41 -0.15
N ALA A 366 -9.53 -13.45 -0.92
CA ALA A 366 -10.84 -13.58 -1.57
C ALA A 366 -12.00 -13.89 -0.61
N PHE A 367 -11.74 -14.33 0.62
CA PHE A 367 -12.81 -14.65 1.58
C PHE A 367 -13.63 -13.43 2.05
N HIS A 368 -13.12 -12.20 1.87
CA HIS A 368 -13.90 -10.96 2.09
C HIS A 368 -14.88 -10.65 0.93
N GLY A 369 -14.80 -11.41 -0.17
CA GLY A 369 -15.55 -11.21 -1.41
C GLY A 369 -16.63 -12.26 -1.62
N LEU A 370 -17.26 -12.21 -2.79
CA LEU A 370 -18.26 -13.16 -3.25
C LEU A 370 -17.87 -13.86 -4.55
N THR A 371 -16.93 -13.31 -5.32
CA THR A 371 -16.68 -13.73 -6.71
C THR A 371 -15.18 -13.82 -7.00
N ILE A 372 -14.75 -14.91 -7.63
CA ILE A 372 -13.41 -15.05 -8.22
C ILE A 372 -13.56 -15.25 -9.72
N ILE A 373 -13.12 -14.28 -10.52
CA ILE A 373 -13.08 -14.37 -11.99
C ILE A 373 -11.80 -15.11 -12.40
N PHE A 374 -11.92 -16.02 -13.36
CA PHE A 374 -10.82 -16.72 -14.02
C PHE A 374 -11.07 -16.83 -15.53
N ASN A 375 -10.07 -17.22 -16.31
CA ASN A 375 -10.20 -17.39 -17.76
C ASN A 375 -10.40 -18.87 -18.14
N LYS A 376 -9.39 -19.73 -17.98
CA LYS A 376 -9.51 -21.18 -18.23
C LYS A 376 -9.85 -21.97 -16.94
N LYS A 377 -10.86 -22.85 -17.00
CA LYS A 377 -11.26 -23.69 -15.84
C LYS A 377 -10.16 -24.66 -15.38
N GLY A 378 -9.42 -25.28 -16.31
CA GLY A 378 -8.35 -26.24 -15.98
C GLY A 378 -7.25 -25.63 -15.08
N PRO A 379 -6.49 -24.65 -15.59
CA PRO A 379 -5.55 -23.84 -14.81
C PRO A 379 -6.09 -23.28 -13.49
N PHE A 380 -7.35 -22.86 -13.45
CA PHE A 380 -7.97 -22.41 -12.21
C PHE A 380 -8.11 -23.53 -11.16
N LEU A 381 -8.53 -24.73 -11.56
CA LEU A 381 -8.55 -25.89 -10.66
C LEU A 381 -7.14 -26.35 -10.28
N ASP A 382 -6.16 -26.30 -11.19
CA ASP A 382 -4.76 -26.65 -10.89
C ASP A 382 -4.12 -25.66 -9.88
N LEU A 383 -4.48 -24.37 -10.00
CA LEU A 383 -4.14 -23.34 -9.03
C LEU A 383 -4.81 -23.59 -7.66
N LEU A 384 -6.11 -23.92 -7.63
CA LEU A 384 -6.81 -24.24 -6.39
C LEU A 384 -6.24 -25.50 -5.71
N GLU A 385 -5.89 -26.53 -6.49
CA GLU A 385 -5.24 -27.74 -5.97
C GLU A 385 -3.90 -27.39 -5.32
N TRP A 386 -3.05 -26.64 -6.02
CA TRP A 386 -1.78 -26.17 -5.47
C TRP A 386 -1.99 -25.32 -4.22
N PHE A 387 -2.95 -24.37 -4.23
CA PHE A 387 -3.19 -23.49 -3.10
C PHE A 387 -3.64 -24.27 -1.86
N LEU A 388 -4.58 -25.20 -1.98
CA LEU A 388 -5.15 -25.93 -0.84
C LEU A 388 -4.18 -27.00 -0.28
N THR A 389 -3.31 -27.57 -1.12
CA THR A 389 -2.38 -28.66 -0.73
C THR A 389 -0.96 -28.20 -0.33
N LYS A 390 -0.45 -27.08 -0.85
CA LYS A 390 0.89 -26.55 -0.51
C LYS A 390 0.95 -26.14 0.98
N PRO A 391 2.10 -26.22 1.67
CA PRO A 391 2.28 -25.66 3.01
C PRO A 391 1.89 -24.18 3.15
N CYS A 392 1.69 -23.73 4.40
CA CYS A 392 1.21 -22.37 4.73
C CYS A 392 2.32 -21.29 4.67
N GLU A 393 3.09 -21.34 3.60
CA GLU A 393 4.02 -20.30 3.15
C GLU A 393 3.25 -19.12 2.52
N VAL A 394 2.17 -19.43 1.79
CA VAL A 394 1.29 -18.48 1.11
C VAL A 394 -0.12 -18.62 1.65
N GLY A 395 -0.59 -17.62 2.40
CA GLY A 395 -1.93 -17.60 2.98
C GLY A 395 -2.24 -18.76 3.93
N LYS A 396 -3.54 -19.04 4.10
CA LYS A 396 -4.13 -20.12 4.93
C LYS A 396 -3.72 -20.07 6.41
N ARG A 397 -3.29 -18.89 6.86
CA ARG A 397 -2.98 -18.57 8.26
C ARG A 397 -4.22 -17.97 8.90
N LEU A 398 -4.95 -18.82 9.63
CA LEU A 398 -6.22 -18.47 10.25
C LEU A 398 -5.98 -17.46 11.38
N GLY A 399 -6.59 -16.28 11.28
CA GLY A 399 -6.57 -15.25 12.32
C GLY A 399 -7.91 -15.19 13.06
N ARG A 400 -7.91 -14.84 14.36
CA ARG A 400 -9.10 -14.96 15.23
C ARG A 400 -10.34 -14.24 14.71
N GLU A 401 -10.21 -12.96 14.33
CA GLU A 401 -11.33 -12.11 13.87
C GLU A 401 -12.12 -12.75 12.72
N HIS A 402 -11.43 -13.19 11.68
CA HIS A 402 -12.03 -13.74 10.46
C HIS A 402 -12.00 -15.28 10.37
N HIS A 403 -11.66 -15.98 11.47
CA HIS A 403 -11.39 -17.43 11.46
C HIS A 403 -12.55 -18.24 10.83
N ALA A 404 -13.79 -17.93 11.22
CA ALA A 404 -14.98 -18.63 10.73
C ALA A 404 -15.34 -18.30 9.26
N GLU A 405 -14.82 -17.20 8.72
CA GLU A 405 -15.02 -16.76 7.33
C GLU A 405 -13.94 -17.36 6.43
N GLN A 406 -12.67 -17.26 6.85
CA GLN A 406 -11.54 -17.92 6.21
C GLN A 406 -11.75 -19.43 6.11
N MET A 407 -12.14 -20.10 7.21
CA MET A 407 -12.42 -21.55 7.19
C MET A 407 -13.60 -21.92 6.31
N ARG A 408 -14.66 -21.10 6.27
CA ARG A 408 -15.82 -21.34 5.40
C ARG A 408 -15.46 -21.21 3.92
N CYS A 409 -14.60 -20.24 3.57
CA CYS A 409 -14.04 -20.11 2.23
C CYS A 409 -13.21 -21.35 1.86
N LEU A 410 -12.21 -21.71 2.67
CA LEU A 410 -11.33 -22.86 2.40
C LEU A 410 -12.10 -24.19 2.33
N ALA A 411 -13.12 -24.38 3.18
CA ALA A 411 -13.99 -25.56 3.12
C ALA A 411 -14.81 -25.63 1.82
N ARG A 412 -15.36 -24.50 1.34
CA ARG A 412 -16.06 -24.44 0.04
C ARG A 412 -15.12 -24.70 -1.14
N LEU A 413 -13.93 -24.12 -1.13
CA LEU A 413 -12.92 -24.40 -2.16
C LEU A 413 -12.53 -25.89 -2.15
N THR A 414 -12.36 -26.50 -0.98
CA THR A 414 -12.09 -27.94 -0.85
C THR A 414 -13.26 -28.80 -1.36
N ALA A 415 -14.50 -28.42 -1.05
CA ALA A 415 -15.70 -29.10 -1.54
C ALA A 415 -15.88 -28.99 -3.07
N LEU A 416 -15.52 -27.85 -3.67
CA LEU A 416 -15.44 -27.68 -5.13
C LEU A 416 -14.44 -28.67 -5.74
N MET A 417 -13.24 -28.78 -5.18
CA MET A 417 -12.22 -29.71 -5.69
C MET A 417 -12.70 -31.17 -5.66
N HIS A 418 -13.35 -31.59 -4.56
CA HIS A 418 -13.97 -32.92 -4.49
C HIS A 418 -15.11 -33.11 -5.50
N ALA A 419 -15.94 -32.09 -5.74
CA ALA A 419 -17.02 -32.13 -6.74
C ALA A 419 -16.49 -32.21 -8.19
N GLU A 420 -15.32 -31.62 -8.45
CA GLU A 420 -14.56 -31.74 -9.71
C GLU A 420 -13.71 -33.03 -9.78
N GLY A 421 -13.89 -33.97 -8.85
CA GLY A 421 -13.22 -35.28 -8.82
C GLY A 421 -11.78 -35.28 -8.28
N ARG A 422 -11.27 -34.14 -7.81
CA ARG A 422 -9.91 -33.99 -7.28
C ARG A 422 -9.89 -34.25 -5.77
N ASN A 423 -9.38 -35.41 -5.37
CA ASN A 423 -9.30 -35.78 -3.95
C ASN A 423 -8.07 -35.19 -3.26
N ILE A 424 -8.26 -34.03 -2.61
CA ILE A 424 -7.19 -33.26 -1.96
C ILE A 424 -7.30 -33.29 -0.43
N SER A 425 -6.20 -32.93 0.25
CA SER A 425 -6.19 -32.64 1.69
C SER A 425 -5.87 -31.16 1.91
N LEU A 426 -6.68 -30.48 2.73
CA LEU A 426 -6.52 -29.06 3.05
C LEU A 426 -5.41 -28.84 4.09
N HIS A 427 -4.34 -28.15 3.70
CA HIS A 427 -3.27 -27.75 4.61
C HIS A 427 -3.49 -26.31 5.11
N ILE A 428 -3.79 -26.17 6.40
CA ILE A 428 -4.02 -24.91 7.13
C ILE A 428 -3.08 -24.79 8.33
N THR A 429 -2.84 -23.55 8.80
CA THR A 429 -2.22 -23.28 10.10
C THR A 429 -2.96 -22.18 10.85
N ASN A 430 -2.98 -22.26 12.18
CA ASN A 430 -3.40 -21.14 13.01
C ASN A 430 -2.26 -20.13 13.10
N GLY A 431 -2.54 -18.86 12.82
CA GLY A 431 -1.55 -17.79 13.00
C GLY A 431 -1.25 -17.57 14.48
N PRO A 432 0.00 -17.30 14.88
CA PRO A 432 0.29 -16.85 16.23
C PRO A 432 -0.43 -15.53 16.50
N ILE A 433 -0.78 -15.32 17.77
CA ILE A 433 -1.34 -14.08 18.28
C ILE A 433 -0.31 -13.51 19.26
N ASN A 434 0.16 -12.29 18.99
CA ASN A 434 0.95 -11.53 19.93
C ASN A 434 0.00 -10.75 20.87
N TYR A 435 0.38 -10.63 22.14
CA TYR A 435 -0.44 -10.00 23.18
C TYR A 435 0.28 -8.84 23.88
N ASP A 436 1.35 -8.32 23.26
CA ASP A 436 2.32 -7.41 23.87
C ASP A 436 2.21 -5.99 23.29
N LEU A 437 1.27 -5.78 22.36
CA LEU A 437 0.83 -4.49 21.86
C LEU A 437 -0.42 -4.06 22.64
N ASP A 438 -0.29 -3.01 23.44
CA ASP A 438 -1.42 -2.21 23.93
C ASP A 438 -2.07 -1.51 22.73
N ILE A 439 -3.27 -1.95 22.35
CA ILE A 439 -3.95 -1.45 21.16
C ILE A 439 -4.49 -0.03 21.41
N GLU A 440 -4.95 0.29 22.63
CA GLU A 440 -5.48 1.60 22.96
C GLU A 440 -4.38 2.68 22.95
N SER A 441 -3.22 2.38 23.54
CA SER A 441 -2.05 3.25 23.49
C SER A 441 -1.54 3.43 22.05
N TYR A 442 -1.47 2.36 21.25
CA TYR A 442 -1.11 2.45 19.83
C TYR A 442 -2.08 3.34 19.04
N LYS A 443 -3.40 3.24 19.27
CA LYS A 443 -4.41 4.12 18.67
C LYS A 443 -4.20 5.57 19.07
N ASN A 444 -4.06 5.83 20.37
CA ASN A 444 -3.94 7.17 20.91
C ASN A 444 -2.67 7.87 20.41
N GLN A 445 -1.52 7.19 20.36
CA GLN A 445 -0.28 7.69 19.76
C GLN A 445 -0.46 8.10 18.29
N ASN A 446 -1.13 7.28 17.47
CA ASN A 446 -1.40 7.62 16.06
C ASN A 446 -2.37 8.81 15.92
N ASN A 447 -3.42 8.86 16.74
CA ASN A 447 -4.39 9.95 16.73
C ASN A 447 -3.78 11.27 17.22
N ASP A 448 -2.93 11.24 18.24
CA ASP A 448 -2.27 12.43 18.78
C ASP A 448 -1.14 12.92 17.86
N ALA A 449 -0.41 12.02 17.19
CA ALA A 449 0.52 12.41 16.13
C ALA A 449 -0.20 13.14 14.97
N ALA A 450 -1.40 12.67 14.56
CA ALA A 450 -2.23 13.35 13.57
C ALA A 450 -2.71 14.73 14.07
N ARG A 451 -3.25 14.82 15.30
CA ARG A 451 -3.70 16.06 15.94
C ARG A 451 -2.56 17.08 16.12
N TRP A 452 -1.36 16.62 16.45
CA TRP A 452 -0.17 17.45 16.63
C TRP A 452 0.28 18.07 15.30
N LEU A 453 0.36 17.28 14.22
CA LEU A 453 0.64 17.78 12.88
C LEU A 453 -0.41 18.79 12.40
N GLU A 454 -1.69 18.52 12.66
CA GLU A 454 -2.79 19.47 12.43
C GLU A 454 -2.69 20.76 13.25
N SER A 455 -2.03 20.74 14.41
CA SER A 455 -1.89 21.92 15.29
C SER A 455 -0.75 22.84 14.87
N LEU A 456 0.38 22.27 14.42
CA LEU A 456 1.52 23.00 13.85
C LEU A 456 1.13 23.86 12.64
N GLU A 457 0.22 23.37 11.80
CA GLU A 457 -0.21 24.12 10.61
C GLU A 457 -1.15 25.28 10.96
N LYS A 458 -1.90 25.17 12.07
CA LYS A 458 -2.75 26.24 12.60
C LYS A 458 -1.93 27.37 13.24
N SER A 459 -0.77 27.06 13.84
CA SER A 459 0.17 28.08 14.32
C SER A 459 0.96 28.74 13.17
N HIS A 460 1.36 27.98 12.14
CA HIS A 460 1.96 28.58 10.94
C HIS A 460 0.98 29.50 10.19
N ALA A 461 -0.27 29.07 9.97
CA ALA A 461 -1.29 29.87 9.28
C ALA A 461 -1.77 31.13 10.05
N SER A 462 -1.48 31.23 11.35
CA SER A 462 -1.74 32.44 12.15
C SER A 462 -0.53 33.38 12.24
N GLY A 463 0.69 32.90 11.93
CA GLY A 463 1.91 33.72 11.92
C GLY A 463 1.95 34.83 10.85
N GLU A 464 1.28 34.65 9.71
CA GLU A 464 1.26 35.64 8.62
C GLU A 464 0.29 36.82 8.85
N LYS A 465 -0.46 36.85 9.97
CA LYS A 465 -1.41 37.93 10.31
C LYS A 465 -0.98 38.77 11.51
N VAL A 466 0.26 39.26 11.49
CA VAL A 466 0.69 40.41 12.28
C VAL A 466 1.11 41.55 11.35
N GLU A 467 0.12 42.34 10.91
CA GLU A 467 0.39 43.55 10.14
C GLU A 467 1.06 44.63 10.98
N LYS A 468 1.80 45.51 10.30
CA LYS A 468 2.57 46.60 10.89
C LYS A 468 1.65 47.57 11.65
N ASN A 469 2.00 47.88 12.89
CA ASN A 469 1.72 49.19 13.47
C ASN A 469 2.94 49.67 14.26
N ARG A 470 3.29 50.95 14.10
CA ARG A 470 4.50 51.57 14.64
C ARG A 470 4.14 52.95 15.20
N GLU A 471 4.65 53.23 16.41
CA GLU A 471 4.53 54.50 17.15
C GLU A 471 3.08 54.85 17.58
N LYS A 472 2.83 55.38 18.79
CA LYS A 472 3.57 56.43 19.51
C LYS A 472 3.75 56.15 21.02
N GLY A 473 4.69 56.87 21.64
CA GLY A 473 4.82 57.02 23.11
C GLY A 473 3.78 57.97 23.72
N PRO A 474 3.93 58.36 25.01
CA PRO A 474 5.09 59.17 25.43
C PRO A 474 5.74 58.81 26.80
N ASP A 475 6.68 59.66 27.19
CA ASP A 475 7.62 59.72 28.34
C ASP A 475 7.03 59.53 29.77
N THR A 476 7.78 59.42 30.90
CA THR A 476 9.07 60.07 31.26
C THR A 476 9.78 59.50 32.54
N LYS A 477 11.13 59.53 32.58
CA LYS A 477 12.08 59.68 33.75
C LYS A 477 12.13 58.61 34.90
N VAL A 478 13.28 58.01 35.29
CA VAL A 478 14.53 58.50 36.00
C VAL A 478 14.35 58.53 37.55
N ASP A 479 15.28 58.14 38.45
CA ASP A 479 16.78 58.14 38.45
C ASP A 479 17.46 56.82 38.96
N ALA A 480 18.59 56.86 39.71
CA ALA A 480 19.63 55.80 39.79
C ALA A 480 20.47 55.69 41.11
N GLY A 481 21.36 54.68 41.19
CA GLY A 481 22.32 54.37 42.30
C GLY A 481 22.14 52.94 42.89
N ARG A 482 23.09 52.29 43.59
CA ARG A 482 24.50 52.60 43.98
C ARG A 482 25.26 51.27 44.31
N GLN A 483 26.57 51.33 44.60
CA GLN A 483 27.50 50.17 44.78
C GLN A 483 27.47 49.47 46.16
N GLY A 484 27.99 48.23 46.23
CA GLY A 484 28.31 47.43 47.44
C GLY A 484 29.17 46.19 47.10
N SER A 485 29.88 45.56 48.07
CA SER A 485 31.00 44.61 47.80
C SER A 485 31.43 43.71 48.99
N VAL A 486 32.24 42.65 48.75
CA VAL A 486 33.06 41.83 49.71
C VAL A 486 32.25 40.85 50.60
N ASP A 487 32.62 39.59 50.92
CA ASP A 487 33.60 38.58 50.40
C ASP A 487 33.18 37.13 50.86
N PRO A 488 33.88 36.02 50.48
CA PRO A 488 33.40 34.63 50.67
C PRO A 488 34.11 33.74 51.73
N GLN A 489 33.39 32.69 52.19
CA GLN A 489 33.87 31.43 52.80
C GLN A 489 32.82 30.33 52.49
N ASP A 490 33.05 29.00 52.49
CA ASP A 490 34.23 28.20 52.88
C ASP A 490 34.28 26.86 52.09
N GLN A 491 35.38 26.10 52.20
CA GLN A 491 35.51 24.73 51.67
C GLN A 491 36.39 23.87 52.62
N PRO A 492 36.13 22.55 52.82
CA PRO A 492 37.24 21.58 52.67
C PRO A 492 36.91 20.09 52.36
N LYS A 493 37.70 19.51 51.43
CA LYS A 493 38.38 18.17 51.47
C LYS A 493 37.54 16.85 51.44
N ASN A 494 38.13 15.63 51.32
CA ASN A 494 39.08 15.02 50.34
C ASN A 494 39.61 13.63 50.81
N GLU A 495 39.47 12.53 50.04
CA GLU A 495 40.21 11.22 50.08
C GLU A 495 39.70 10.32 48.89
N LYS A 496 40.45 9.55 48.06
CA LYS A 496 41.50 8.48 48.19
C LYS A 496 40.93 7.11 48.64
N SER A 497 41.31 5.90 48.13
CA SER A 497 42.42 5.40 47.27
C SER A 497 42.01 4.09 46.50
N SER A 498 42.58 3.67 45.35
CA SER A 498 43.77 2.78 45.09
C SER A 498 43.71 1.32 45.64
N ILE A 499 44.16 0.22 44.97
CA ILE A 499 44.43 -0.12 43.52
C ILE A 499 44.72 -1.66 43.31
N GLU A 500 44.64 -2.16 42.05
CA GLU A 500 45.16 -3.43 41.42
C GLU A 500 44.88 -4.88 41.97
N GLY A 501 44.80 -5.87 41.03
CA GLY A 501 44.84 -7.33 41.30
C GLY A 501 44.27 -8.25 40.18
N GLN A 502 45.08 -9.21 39.67
CA GLN A 502 44.73 -10.23 38.65
C GLN A 502 45.79 -11.38 38.66
N PRO A 503 45.62 -12.54 37.98
CA PRO A 503 44.44 -13.39 37.65
C PRO A 503 44.53 -14.77 38.41
N ILE A 504 43.84 -15.91 38.18
CA ILE A 504 43.65 -16.79 36.99
C ILE A 504 42.56 -17.88 37.25
N ASP A 505 41.67 -18.10 36.26
CA ASP A 505 40.96 -19.34 35.82
C ASP A 505 39.89 -20.10 36.68
N LEU A 506 39.12 -20.93 35.95
CA LEU A 506 38.09 -21.93 36.28
C LEU A 506 36.67 -21.43 36.63
N GLY A 507 35.78 -21.48 35.63
CA GLY A 507 34.32 -21.40 35.77
C GLY A 507 33.64 -22.77 35.99
N PRO A 508 32.31 -22.93 35.78
CA PRO A 508 31.38 -22.00 35.11
C PRO A 508 30.09 -21.69 35.93
N THR A 509 29.06 -21.19 35.21
CA THR A 509 27.59 -21.25 35.45
C THR A 509 26.89 -19.95 35.87
N VAL A 510 25.71 -19.69 35.22
CA VAL A 510 24.70 -18.62 35.43
C VAL A 510 25.23 -17.16 35.32
N LYS A 511 24.62 -16.23 34.57
CA LYS A 511 23.18 -16.02 34.29
C LYS A 511 22.91 -15.41 32.91
N HIS A 512 21.63 -15.47 32.48
CA HIS A 512 21.06 -14.44 31.60
C HIS A 512 21.07 -13.09 32.32
N ASP A 513 21.43 -12.01 31.61
CA ASP A 513 20.63 -10.79 31.45
C ASP A 513 21.47 -9.68 30.80
N GLU A 514 21.16 -9.31 29.56
CA GLU A 514 21.20 -7.90 29.14
C GLU A 514 20.25 -7.70 27.95
N GLU A 515 18.98 -7.44 28.27
CA GLU A 515 17.97 -7.09 27.27
C GLU A 515 18.23 -5.67 26.77
N ILE A 516 18.94 -5.55 25.64
CA ILE A 516 19.22 -4.26 25.01
C ILE A 516 17.90 -3.66 24.50
N SER A 517 17.34 -2.74 25.28
CA SER A 517 16.03 -2.13 24.98
C SER A 517 16.00 -1.47 23.60
N ARG A 518 14.83 -1.55 22.92
CA ARG A 518 14.67 -1.09 21.54
C ARG A 518 15.11 0.37 21.33
N ALA A 519 14.89 1.23 22.33
CA ALA A 519 15.34 2.62 22.32
C ALA A 519 16.87 2.79 22.33
N LYS A 520 17.62 1.88 23.00
CA LYS A 520 19.09 1.93 23.08
C LYS A 520 19.74 1.61 21.72
N LEU A 521 19.16 0.66 20.97
CA LEU A 521 19.53 0.37 19.58
C LEU A 521 19.25 1.55 18.64
N THR A 522 18.06 2.15 18.72
CA THR A 522 17.71 3.34 17.91
C THR A 522 18.65 4.53 18.19
N SER A 523 19.00 4.76 19.47
CA SER A 523 19.93 5.82 19.87
C SER A 523 21.33 5.64 19.26
N LEU A 524 21.86 4.42 19.27
CA LEU A 524 23.14 4.08 18.66
C LEU A 524 23.13 4.38 17.14
N CYS A 525 22.11 3.93 16.40
CA CYS A 525 21.99 4.24 14.97
C CYS A 525 21.95 5.75 14.66
N VAL A 526 21.31 6.56 15.51
CA VAL A 526 21.23 8.03 15.34
C VAL A 526 22.57 8.72 15.63
N SER A 527 23.36 8.21 16.58
CA SER A 527 24.72 8.73 16.85
C SER A 527 25.74 8.36 15.76
N GLU A 528 25.62 7.17 15.15
CA GLU A 528 26.39 6.79 13.96
C GLU A 528 26.06 7.69 12.75
N LEU A 529 24.79 8.03 12.54
CA LEU A 529 24.37 8.98 11.51
C LEU A 529 25.02 10.36 11.69
N SER A 530 25.09 10.88 12.92
CA SER A 530 25.70 12.18 13.22
C SER A 530 27.22 12.19 12.93
N THR A 531 27.93 11.12 13.29
CA THR A 531 29.39 11.02 13.11
C THR A 531 29.80 10.76 11.65
N GLN A 532 29.03 9.96 10.90
CA GLN A 532 29.25 9.80 9.46
C GLN A 532 28.99 11.10 8.70
N HIS A 533 27.94 11.86 9.06
CA HIS A 533 27.62 13.12 8.40
C HIS A 533 28.67 14.21 8.62
N GLN A 534 29.34 14.23 9.78
CA GLN A 534 30.48 15.12 10.04
C GLN A 534 31.72 14.72 9.23
N SER A 535 31.99 13.41 9.12
CA SER A 535 33.15 12.89 8.38
C SER A 535 33.10 13.25 6.88
N ALA A 536 31.92 13.22 6.28
CA ALA A 536 31.71 13.55 4.86
C ALA A 536 31.98 15.04 4.52
N ASN A 537 31.86 15.96 5.48
CA ASN A 537 32.07 17.40 5.25
C ASN A 537 33.55 17.83 5.23
N VAL A 538 34.49 16.94 5.58
CA VAL A 538 35.93 17.29 5.69
C VAL A 538 36.71 16.98 4.40
N GLN A 539 36.15 16.19 3.47
CA GLN A 539 36.76 15.89 2.17
C GLN A 539 35.87 16.38 1.02
N GLY A 540 36.31 17.46 0.36
CA GLY A 540 35.49 18.22 -0.59
C GLY A 540 35.24 17.54 -1.93
N THR A 541 34.23 16.66 -2.00
CA THR A 541 33.67 16.14 -3.27
C THR A 541 32.14 16.17 -3.27
N HIS A 542 31.53 17.13 -3.97
CA HIS A 542 30.09 17.14 -4.22
C HIS A 542 29.71 16.14 -5.32
N PRO A 543 28.76 15.24 -5.05
CA PRO A 543 27.51 15.22 -5.82
C PRO A 543 26.26 14.97 -4.94
N ILE A 544 25.17 14.49 -5.55
CA ILE A 544 23.90 14.04 -4.94
C ILE A 544 22.94 15.17 -4.49
N GLN A 545 22.23 15.77 -5.44
CA GLN A 545 21.02 16.58 -5.20
C GLN A 545 19.70 15.76 -5.14
N GLN A 546 19.76 14.42 -5.03
CA GLN A 546 18.56 13.56 -4.96
C GLN A 546 18.24 13.02 -3.55
N LEU A 547 19.19 13.05 -2.60
CA LEU A 547 18.93 12.80 -1.17
C LEU A 547 18.40 14.05 -0.43
N PRO A 548 18.95 15.27 -0.62
CA PRO A 548 18.60 16.42 0.20
C PRO A 548 17.11 16.79 0.20
N MET A 549 16.41 16.67 -0.94
CA MET A 549 14.98 16.99 -1.01
C MET A 549 14.06 15.95 -0.33
N MET A 550 14.52 14.72 -0.10
CA MET A 550 13.81 13.79 0.77
C MET A 550 14.09 14.13 2.24
N LEU A 551 15.37 14.25 2.59
CA LEU A 551 15.80 14.45 3.98
C LEU A 551 15.41 15.81 4.57
N SER A 552 15.35 16.90 3.80
CA SER A 552 15.00 18.23 4.32
C SER A 552 13.55 18.30 4.82
N GLY A 553 12.62 17.60 4.17
CA GLY A 553 11.25 17.44 4.66
C GLY A 553 11.09 16.34 5.72
N GLN A 554 11.90 15.28 5.62
CA GLN A 554 11.81 14.13 6.52
C GLN A 554 12.49 14.33 7.89
N ASN A 555 13.49 15.21 8.03
CA ASN A 555 14.20 15.38 9.30
C ASN A 555 13.31 15.92 10.44
N GLY A 556 12.37 16.83 10.13
CA GLY A 556 11.34 17.25 11.12
C GLY A 556 10.32 16.14 11.42
N PHE A 557 10.03 15.31 10.43
CA PHE A 557 9.07 14.21 10.53
C PHE A 557 9.60 13.04 11.39
N TYR A 558 10.86 12.63 11.21
CA TYR A 558 11.48 11.59 12.03
C TYR A 558 11.71 12.03 13.47
N ARG A 559 12.04 13.30 13.70
CA ARG A 559 12.13 13.86 15.06
C ARG A 559 10.80 13.71 15.82
N SER A 560 9.69 14.15 15.20
CA SER A 560 8.34 13.97 15.75
C SER A 560 8.03 12.51 16.12
N ARG A 561 8.32 11.57 15.19
CA ARG A 561 8.01 10.14 15.39
C ARG A 561 8.89 9.44 16.43
N LEU A 562 10.09 9.98 16.72
CA LEU A 562 10.96 9.49 17.80
C LEU A 562 10.57 10.11 19.16
N GLU A 563 10.25 11.40 19.18
CA GLU A 563 9.75 12.09 20.38
C GLU A 563 8.40 11.48 20.83
N SER A 564 7.53 11.07 19.90
CA SER A 564 6.27 10.35 20.22
C SER A 564 6.45 8.91 20.74
N ILE A 565 7.65 8.33 20.62
CA ILE A 565 8.02 7.01 21.19
C ILE A 565 8.78 7.21 22.53
N GLY A 566 8.77 8.43 23.07
CA GLY A 566 9.34 8.75 24.39
C GLY A 566 10.85 9.00 24.38
N MET A 567 11.46 9.27 23.23
CA MET A 567 12.89 9.62 23.13
C MET A 567 13.08 11.14 23.06
N SER A 568 13.27 11.78 24.22
CA SER A 568 13.67 13.19 24.32
C SER A 568 15.19 13.35 24.23
N PHE A 569 15.64 14.23 23.32
CA PHE A 569 17.04 14.66 23.21
C PHE A 569 17.26 15.95 24.01
N TRP A 570 18.37 16.00 24.76
CA TRP A 570 18.98 17.21 25.30
C TRP A 570 20.05 17.74 24.33
#